data_AF-A0A2E1RQG4-F1
#
_entry.id   AF-A0A2E1RQG4-F1
#
_cell.length_a   1.000
_cell.length_b   1.000
_cell.length_c   1.000
_cell.angle_alpha   90.00
_cell.angle_beta   90.00
_cell.angle_gamma   90.00
#
_symmetry.space_group_name_H-M   'P 1'
#
loop_
_entity.id
_entity.type
_entity.pdbx_description
1 polymer ?
#
loop_
_entity_poly.entity_id
_entity_poly.type
_entity_poly.pdbx_seq_one_letter_code
_entity_poly.pdbx_strand_id
1 'polypeptide(L)'
;MSDINARKISLSILREWEESSKFIDSVIERKCQSSVLNGRDRAYVQNLTLGVIRNLSLLDDFVEKLRKGKISSETRRLLYLGIFQVLLMRTPDHAAVNETVNLTKGKTRGLVNAILRRCVREKEVFLRDLDSLHPSDRFSIPDHIYSKWENQFGEKNAALIASHSNNPAKVTVRSNPLLGGLTNEDLSEVNATQIDDYDDFFEVQKLPMEALNSGRCYAQDPSTSIAPNLLNPQSTDNVLDA
;
A
#
# COMPACT_ATOMS: atom_id res chain seq x y z
N MET A 1 22.15 -10.22 10.89
CA MET A 1 21.83 -10.38 9.45
C MET A 1 21.30 -9.05 8.97
N SER A 2 22.09 -8.33 8.19
CA SER A 2 21.85 -6.91 7.86
C SER A 2 20.58 -6.72 7.04
N ASP A 3 19.92 -5.59 7.29
CA ASP A 3 18.66 -5.04 6.74
C ASP A 3 18.68 -4.78 5.20
N ILE A 4 19.59 -5.46 4.47
CA ILE A 4 20.01 -5.20 3.09
C ILE A 4 19.21 -6.02 2.03
N ASN A 5 18.42 -7.04 2.41
CA ASN A 5 17.68 -7.80 1.39
C ASN A 5 16.34 -7.14 0.98
N ALA A 6 15.55 -6.67 1.94
CA ALA A 6 14.19 -6.20 1.67
C ALA A 6 14.14 -4.91 0.82
N ARG A 7 14.98 -3.91 1.13
CA ARG A 7 15.02 -2.65 0.34
C ARG A 7 15.55 -2.86 -1.07
N LYS A 8 16.54 -3.75 -1.23
CA LYS A 8 17.08 -4.13 -2.55
C LYS A 8 16.02 -4.84 -3.40
N ILE A 9 15.23 -5.72 -2.79
CA ILE A 9 14.10 -6.37 -3.47
C ILE A 9 13.04 -5.32 -3.85
N SER A 10 12.69 -4.41 -2.93
CA SER A 10 11.74 -3.32 -3.20
C SER A 10 12.18 -2.48 -4.39
N LEU A 11 13.47 -2.09 -4.45
CA LEU A 11 14.04 -1.40 -5.60
C LEU A 11 13.94 -2.23 -6.89
N SER A 12 14.23 -3.53 -6.83
CA SER A 12 14.07 -4.42 -8.00
C SER A 12 12.62 -4.56 -8.44
N ILE A 13 11.65 -4.52 -7.52
CA ILE A 13 10.22 -4.58 -7.85
C ILE A 13 9.82 -3.29 -8.57
N LEU A 14 10.16 -2.12 -8.03
CA LEU A 14 9.85 -0.83 -8.65
C LEU A 14 10.45 -0.72 -10.06
N ARG A 15 11.70 -1.15 -10.24
CA ARG A 15 12.33 -1.20 -11.58
C ARG A 15 11.52 -2.05 -12.56
N GLU A 16 11.18 -3.28 -12.18
CA GLU A 16 10.46 -4.19 -13.09
C GLU A 16 9.02 -3.73 -13.35
N TRP A 17 8.35 -3.17 -12.34
CA TRP A 17 6.99 -2.67 -12.50
C TRP A 17 6.93 -1.48 -13.47
N GLU A 18 7.85 -0.52 -13.36
CA GLU A 18 7.91 0.62 -14.29
C GLU A 18 8.29 0.20 -15.73
N GLU A 19 9.07 -0.88 -15.87
CA GLU A 19 9.58 -1.36 -17.16
C GLU A 19 8.67 -2.41 -17.81
N SER A 20 7.58 -2.84 -17.15
CA SER A 20 6.69 -3.90 -17.65
C SER A 20 5.22 -3.52 -17.55
N SER A 21 4.36 -4.23 -18.30
CA SER A 21 2.90 -4.09 -18.21
C SER A 21 2.27 -5.03 -17.18
N LYS A 22 3.06 -5.54 -16.22
CA LYS A 22 2.57 -6.51 -15.23
C LYS A 22 1.94 -5.82 -14.04
N PHE A 23 0.92 -6.46 -13.46
CA PHE A 23 0.34 -6.03 -12.19
C PHE A 23 1.37 -6.10 -11.07
N ILE A 24 1.37 -5.08 -10.21
CA ILE A 24 2.34 -4.95 -9.12
C ILE A 24 2.32 -6.15 -8.18
N ASP A 25 1.12 -6.67 -7.85
CA ASP A 25 0.97 -7.79 -6.91
C ASP A 25 1.67 -9.05 -7.43
N SER A 26 1.55 -9.32 -8.73
CA SER A 26 2.25 -10.43 -9.39
C SER A 26 3.78 -10.24 -9.38
N VAL A 27 4.27 -9.01 -9.52
CA VAL A 27 5.71 -8.72 -9.45
C VAL A 27 6.22 -8.91 -8.02
N ILE A 28 5.51 -8.38 -7.02
CA ILE A 28 5.82 -8.52 -5.59
C ILE A 28 5.86 -10.00 -5.22
N GLU A 29 4.82 -10.76 -5.54
CA GLU A 29 4.70 -12.17 -5.17
C GLU A 29 5.89 -12.98 -5.70
N ARG A 30 6.12 -12.92 -7.01
CA ARG A 30 7.22 -13.65 -7.65
C ARG A 30 8.59 -13.25 -7.09
N LYS A 31 8.84 -11.95 -6.85
CA LYS A 31 10.11 -11.48 -6.28
C LYS A 31 10.30 -11.96 -4.85
N CYS A 32 9.25 -11.93 -4.02
CA CYS A 32 9.30 -12.43 -2.65
C CYS A 32 9.53 -13.95 -2.60
N GLN A 33 8.85 -14.72 -3.45
CA GLN A 33 9.04 -16.17 -3.56
C GLN A 33 10.47 -16.52 -3.97
N SER A 34 11.01 -15.86 -5.01
CA SER A 34 12.37 -16.13 -5.50
C SER A 34 13.49 -15.75 -4.52
N SER A 35 13.21 -14.89 -3.54
CA SER A 35 14.21 -14.36 -2.61
C SER A 35 14.24 -15.06 -1.25
N VAL A 36 13.37 -16.06 -1.03
CA VAL A 36 13.27 -16.86 0.21
C VAL A 36 13.21 -15.96 1.47
N LEU A 37 12.31 -14.98 1.46
CA LEU A 37 12.12 -14.07 2.59
C LEU A 37 11.32 -14.73 3.72
N ASN A 38 11.67 -14.40 4.97
CA ASN A 38 10.79 -14.67 6.09
C ASN A 38 9.55 -13.75 6.04
N GLY A 39 8.53 -14.05 6.85
CA GLY A 39 7.26 -13.29 6.86
C GLY A 39 7.44 -11.81 7.16
N ARG A 40 8.35 -11.44 8.07
CA ARG A 40 8.63 -10.04 8.45
C ARG A 40 9.23 -9.26 7.28
N ASP A 41 10.24 -9.83 6.61
CA ASP A 41 10.89 -9.18 5.49
C ASP A 41 9.95 -9.07 4.28
N ARG A 42 9.10 -10.09 4.05
CA ARG A 42 8.04 -10.04 3.03
C ARG A 42 7.06 -8.90 3.30
N ALA A 43 6.59 -8.78 4.54
CA ALA A 43 5.70 -7.68 4.94
C ALA A 43 6.37 -6.32 4.77
N TYR A 44 7.66 -6.20 5.09
CA TYR A 44 8.43 -4.97 4.88
C TYR A 44 8.54 -4.62 3.39
N VAL A 45 8.86 -5.59 2.52
CA VAL A 45 8.93 -5.39 1.05
C VAL A 45 7.59 -4.90 0.51
N GLN A 46 6.48 -5.54 0.91
CA GLN A 46 5.13 -5.15 0.51
C GLN A 46 4.81 -3.73 0.96
N ASN A 47 5.02 -3.42 2.25
CA ASN A 47 4.72 -2.11 2.80
C ASN A 47 5.55 -1.01 2.12
N LEU A 48 6.86 -1.21 1.95
CA LEU A 48 7.74 -0.24 1.30
C LEU A 48 7.38 -0.05 -0.19
N THR A 49 7.16 -1.13 -0.93
CA THR A 49 6.89 -1.08 -2.37
C THR A 49 5.52 -0.45 -2.66
N LEU A 50 4.46 -0.99 -2.03
CA LEU A 50 3.10 -0.46 -2.22
C LEU A 50 2.97 0.94 -1.65
N GLY A 51 3.67 1.23 -0.55
CA GLY A 51 3.76 2.56 0.03
C GLY A 51 4.35 3.58 -0.93
N VAL A 52 5.47 3.26 -1.59
CA VAL A 52 6.04 4.12 -2.63
C VAL A 52 5.08 4.31 -3.79
N ILE A 53 4.49 3.23 -4.33
CA ILE A 53 3.59 3.30 -5.49
C ILE A 53 2.36 4.17 -5.20
N ARG A 54 1.78 4.00 -4.01
CA ARG A 54 0.61 4.77 -3.55
C ARG A 54 0.90 6.25 -3.37
N ASN A 55 2.16 6.63 -3.20
CA ASN A 55 2.58 8.00 -2.93
C ASN A 55 3.52 8.57 -4.01
N LEU A 56 3.46 8.07 -5.25
CA LEU A 56 4.44 8.43 -6.28
C LEU A 56 4.49 9.93 -6.58
N SER A 57 3.35 10.58 -6.80
CA SER A 57 3.33 12.02 -7.10
C SER A 57 3.81 12.85 -5.90
N LEU A 58 3.43 12.44 -4.69
CA LEU A 58 3.90 13.08 -3.45
C LEU A 58 5.41 12.96 -3.30
N LEU A 59 5.96 11.77 -3.53
CA LEU A 59 7.39 11.51 -3.45
C LEU A 59 8.15 12.25 -4.57
N ASP A 60 7.55 12.41 -5.74
CA ASP A 60 8.11 13.19 -6.85
C ASP A 60 8.21 14.68 -6.50
N ASP A 61 7.14 15.28 -5.95
CA ASP A 61 7.15 16.66 -5.43
C ASP A 61 8.26 16.86 -4.38
N PHE A 62 8.39 15.93 -3.43
CA PHE A 62 9.45 15.99 -2.43
C PHE A 62 10.84 15.90 -3.05
N VAL A 63 11.05 15.04 -4.05
CA VAL A 63 12.32 14.96 -4.78
C VAL A 63 12.64 16.29 -5.46
N GLU A 64 11.69 16.91 -6.16
CA GLU A 64 11.92 18.17 -6.86
C GLU A 64 12.22 19.35 -5.91
N LYS A 65 11.59 19.38 -4.73
CA LYS A 65 11.90 20.35 -3.66
C LYS A 65 13.30 20.15 -3.06
N LEU A 66 13.72 18.89 -2.90
CA LEU A 66 15.04 18.56 -2.35
C LEU A 66 16.17 18.74 -3.35
N ARG A 67 15.92 18.47 -4.64
CA ARG A 67 16.91 18.52 -5.71
C ARG A 67 16.26 18.93 -7.03
N LYS A 68 16.56 20.17 -7.45
CA LYS A 68 16.25 20.62 -8.81
C LYS A 68 17.18 19.98 -9.85
N GLY A 69 16.63 19.75 -11.04
CA GLY A 69 17.36 19.33 -12.23
C GLY A 69 17.36 17.82 -12.46
N LYS A 70 17.99 17.39 -13.56
CA LYS A 70 17.91 16.00 -14.02
C LYS A 70 18.64 15.04 -13.07
N ILE A 71 17.93 14.00 -12.64
CA ILE A 71 18.48 12.81 -11.98
C ILE A 71 18.09 11.57 -12.79
N SER A 72 18.90 10.51 -12.74
CA SER A 72 18.55 9.26 -13.41
C SER A 72 17.33 8.60 -12.75
N SER A 73 16.51 7.86 -13.51
CA SER A 73 15.37 7.11 -12.98
C SER A 73 15.78 6.20 -11.83
N GLU A 74 16.97 5.62 -11.92
CA GLU A 74 17.53 4.79 -10.87
C GLU A 74 17.79 5.55 -9.56
N THR A 75 18.32 6.77 -9.66
CA THR A 75 18.50 7.64 -8.49
C THR A 75 17.15 8.08 -7.94
N ARG A 76 16.18 8.38 -8.81
CA ARG A 76 14.82 8.79 -8.42
C ARG A 76 14.12 7.69 -7.61
N ARG A 77 14.15 6.43 -8.06
CA ARG A 77 13.62 5.26 -7.31
C ARG A 77 14.27 5.09 -5.94
N LEU A 78 15.59 5.25 -5.84
CA LEU A 78 16.30 5.20 -4.57
C LEU A 78 15.86 6.33 -3.62
N LEU A 79 15.66 7.53 -4.15
CA LEU A 79 15.13 8.66 -3.37
C LEU A 79 13.69 8.39 -2.92
N TYR A 80 12.83 7.84 -3.76
CA TYR A 80 11.47 7.46 -3.36
C TYR A 80 11.48 6.49 -2.18
N LEU A 81 12.27 5.41 -2.26
CA LEU A 81 12.41 4.47 -1.15
C LEU A 81 12.89 5.16 0.12
N GLY A 82 13.95 5.99 0.02
CA GLY A 82 14.54 6.65 1.18
C GLY A 82 13.62 7.70 1.80
N ILE A 83 12.99 8.54 1.00
CA ILE A 83 12.07 9.60 1.44
C ILE A 83 10.82 8.97 2.05
N PHE A 84 10.24 7.94 1.42
CA PHE A 84 9.10 7.21 1.98
C PHE A 84 9.42 6.63 3.35
N GLN A 85 10.60 6.01 3.51
CA GLN A 85 11.03 5.50 4.81
C GLN A 85 11.21 6.58 5.88
N VAL A 86 11.74 7.76 5.50
CA VAL A 86 12.00 8.87 6.43
C VAL A 86 10.71 9.58 6.84
N LEU A 87 9.80 9.85 5.89
CA LEU A 87 8.63 10.70 6.12
C LEU A 87 7.37 9.89 6.48
N LEU A 88 7.20 8.70 5.90
CA LEU A 88 5.92 7.98 5.90
C LEU A 88 5.99 6.58 6.54
N MET A 89 7.18 6.11 6.94
CA MET A 89 7.35 4.90 7.75
C MET A 89 7.86 5.22 9.15
N ARG A 90 7.68 4.26 10.06
CA ARG A 90 8.24 4.31 11.43
C ARG A 90 9.69 3.81 11.49
N THR A 91 10.44 3.94 10.39
CA THR A 91 11.84 3.50 10.30
C THR A 91 12.73 4.58 10.92
N PRO A 92 13.70 4.24 11.80
CA PRO A 92 14.64 5.23 12.31
C PRO A 92 15.40 5.94 11.19
N ASP A 93 15.48 7.27 11.25
CA ASP A 93 16.05 8.10 10.17
C ASP A 93 17.46 7.65 9.75
N HIS A 94 18.32 7.32 10.71
CA HIS A 94 19.69 6.85 10.43
C HIS A 94 19.69 5.53 9.65
N ALA A 95 18.77 4.60 9.94
CA ALA A 95 18.65 3.34 9.24
C ALA A 95 18.07 3.55 7.83
N ALA A 96 17.02 4.36 7.71
CA ALA A 96 16.42 4.72 6.41
C ALA A 96 17.47 5.33 5.46
N VAL A 97 18.27 6.29 5.96
CA VAL A 97 19.35 6.92 5.19
C VAL A 97 20.45 5.92 4.86
N ASN A 98 21.05 5.27 5.86
CA ASN A 98 22.23 4.43 5.65
C ASN A 98 21.93 3.24 4.72
N GLU A 99 20.81 2.55 4.95
CA GLU A 99 20.43 1.38 4.15
C GLU A 99 20.10 1.77 2.71
N THR A 100 19.38 2.88 2.50
CA THR A 100 19.08 3.37 1.14
C THR A 100 20.34 3.82 0.41
N VAL A 101 21.26 4.52 1.09
CA VAL A 101 22.56 4.91 0.54
C VAL A 101 23.41 3.68 0.21
N ASN A 102 23.32 2.60 1.00
CA ASN A 102 24.02 1.34 0.72
C ASN A 102 23.57 0.64 -0.56
N LEU A 103 22.36 0.91 -1.05
CA LEU A 103 21.88 0.40 -2.34
C LEU A 103 22.46 1.15 -3.55
N THR A 104 22.96 2.36 -3.35
CA THR A 104 23.55 3.18 -4.42
C THR A 104 24.86 2.58 -4.92
N LYS A 105 25.19 2.80 -6.20
CA LYS A 105 26.46 2.42 -6.79
C LYS A 105 27.20 3.63 -7.36
N GLY A 106 28.51 3.68 -7.17
CA GLY A 106 29.39 4.67 -7.79
C GLY A 106 29.13 6.11 -7.33
N LYS A 107 29.21 7.06 -8.27
CA LYS A 107 29.30 8.51 -7.99
C LYS A 107 28.01 9.13 -7.41
N THR A 108 26.86 8.47 -7.49
CA THR A 108 25.58 8.99 -6.98
C THR A 108 25.38 8.79 -5.49
N ARG A 109 26.23 7.98 -4.83
CA ARG A 109 26.15 7.69 -3.39
C ARG A 109 26.16 8.97 -2.54
N GLY A 110 27.07 9.88 -2.84
CA GLY A 110 27.18 11.16 -2.12
C GLY A 110 25.94 12.03 -2.28
N LEU A 111 25.37 12.07 -3.50
CA LEU A 111 24.16 12.83 -3.81
C LEU A 111 22.95 12.29 -3.04
N VAL A 112 22.69 10.98 -3.11
CA VAL A 112 21.56 10.35 -2.41
C VAL A 112 21.69 10.55 -0.89
N ASN A 113 22.88 10.37 -0.33
CA ASN A 113 23.11 10.61 1.09
C ASN A 113 22.86 12.08 1.48
N ALA A 114 23.33 13.03 0.67
CA ALA A 114 23.11 14.46 0.93
C ALA A 114 21.62 14.83 0.89
N ILE A 115 20.88 14.32 -0.11
CA ILE A 115 19.43 14.56 -0.27
C ILE A 115 18.66 13.94 0.90
N LEU A 116 18.91 12.68 1.25
CA LEU A 116 18.17 12.03 2.34
C LEU A 116 18.49 12.66 3.71
N ARG A 117 19.74 13.06 3.97
CA ARG A 117 20.07 13.83 5.17
C ARG A 117 19.38 15.20 5.21
N ARG A 118 19.20 15.84 4.05
CA ARG A 118 18.43 17.08 3.94
C ARG A 118 16.96 16.81 4.25
N CYS A 119 16.37 15.77 3.68
CA CYS A 119 15.01 15.32 3.96
C CYS A 119 14.77 15.11 5.47
N VAL A 120 15.69 14.43 6.16
CA VAL A 120 15.61 14.26 7.63
C VAL A 120 15.60 15.60 8.38
N ARG A 121 16.47 16.55 8.00
CA ARG A 121 16.52 17.88 8.66
C ARG A 121 15.27 18.72 8.39
N GLU A 122 14.68 18.57 7.21
CA GLU A 122 13.51 19.33 6.76
C GLU A 122 12.20 18.55 6.95
N LYS A 123 12.22 17.40 7.65
CA LYS A 123 11.08 16.47 7.81
C LYS A 123 9.82 17.18 8.31
N GLU A 124 9.93 17.96 9.37
CA GLU A 124 8.80 18.69 9.95
C GLU A 124 8.24 19.77 9.02
N VAL A 125 9.06 20.30 8.11
CA VAL A 125 8.61 21.27 7.09
C VAL A 125 7.79 20.54 6.03
N PHE A 126 8.30 19.42 5.50
CA PHE A 126 7.56 18.61 4.51
C PHE A 126 6.20 18.14 5.04
N LEU A 127 6.16 17.65 6.29
CA LEU A 127 4.93 17.16 6.90
C LEU A 127 3.92 18.28 7.16
N ARG A 128 4.38 19.47 7.56
CA ARG A 128 3.52 20.64 7.77
C ARG A 128 2.93 21.18 6.47
N ASP A 129 3.73 21.17 5.40
CA ASP A 129 3.34 21.76 4.12
C ASP A 129 2.50 20.80 3.26
N LEU A 130 2.20 19.58 3.72
CA LEU A 130 1.38 18.59 3.01
C LEU A 130 0.02 19.15 2.57
N ASP A 131 -0.64 19.93 3.44
CA ASP A 131 -1.94 20.52 3.15
C ASP A 131 -1.89 21.63 2.09
N SER A 132 -0.70 22.19 1.83
CA SER A 132 -0.49 23.24 0.81
C SER A 132 -0.25 22.69 -0.60
N LEU A 133 -0.04 21.38 -0.72
CA LEU A 133 0.16 20.72 -2.01
C LEU A 133 -1.12 20.71 -2.83
N HIS A 134 -0.96 20.71 -4.15
CA HIS A 134 -2.07 20.42 -5.04
C HIS A 134 -2.64 19.02 -4.71
N PRO A 135 -3.97 18.82 -4.72
CA PRO A 135 -4.57 17.56 -4.30
C PRO A 135 -4.03 16.32 -5.02
N SER A 136 -3.69 16.43 -6.30
CA SER A 136 -3.11 15.30 -7.05
C SER A 136 -1.73 14.89 -6.59
N ASP A 137 -0.88 15.84 -6.18
CA ASP A 137 0.42 15.55 -5.61
C ASP A 137 0.25 15.02 -4.19
N ARG A 138 -0.53 15.74 -3.38
CA ARG A 138 -0.82 15.41 -1.98
C ARG A 138 -1.34 13.98 -1.83
N PHE A 139 -2.34 13.62 -2.63
CA PHE A 139 -2.99 12.32 -2.57
C PHE A 139 -2.44 11.35 -3.62
N SER A 140 -1.46 11.73 -4.46
CA SER A 140 -0.98 10.85 -5.54
C SER A 140 -2.10 10.25 -6.39
N ILE A 141 -3.17 11.02 -6.60
CA ILE A 141 -4.31 10.68 -7.47
C ILE A 141 -4.19 11.55 -8.73
N PRO A 142 -4.24 10.98 -9.95
CA PRO A 142 -4.20 11.77 -11.17
C PRO A 142 -5.24 12.91 -11.17
N ASP A 143 -4.86 14.10 -11.62
CA ASP A 143 -5.71 15.31 -11.62
C ASP A 143 -7.10 15.07 -12.19
N HIS A 144 -7.17 14.35 -13.32
CA HIS A 144 -8.43 14.07 -14.01
C HIS A 144 -9.36 13.13 -13.23
N ILE A 145 -8.83 12.29 -12.33
CA ILE A 145 -9.63 11.46 -11.42
C ILE A 145 -10.10 12.31 -10.26
N TYR A 146 -9.21 13.07 -9.63
CA TYR A 146 -9.56 13.94 -8.51
C TYR A 146 -10.65 14.96 -8.91
N SER A 147 -10.46 15.62 -10.06
CA SER A 147 -11.44 16.58 -10.61
C SER A 147 -12.82 15.94 -10.85
N LYS A 148 -12.87 14.66 -11.26
CA LYS A 148 -14.14 13.94 -11.41
C LYS A 148 -14.83 13.75 -10.06
N TRP A 149 -14.09 13.38 -9.03
CA TRP A 149 -14.63 13.24 -7.68
C TRP A 149 -15.09 14.57 -7.11
N GLU A 150 -14.37 15.66 -7.34
CA GLU A 150 -14.79 17.01 -6.92
C GLU A 150 -16.10 17.41 -7.59
N ASN A 151 -16.22 17.20 -8.91
CA ASN A 151 -17.44 17.51 -9.65
C ASN A 151 -18.64 16.67 -9.19
N GLN A 152 -18.41 15.41 -8.81
CA GLN A 152 -19.50 14.48 -8.47
C GLN A 152 -19.90 14.55 -6.98
N PHE A 153 -18.94 14.74 -6.07
CA PHE A 153 -19.14 14.61 -4.63
C PHE A 153 -18.84 15.90 -3.85
N GLY A 154 -18.29 16.93 -4.50
CA GLY A 154 -17.80 18.16 -3.88
C GLY A 154 -16.38 18.01 -3.30
N GLU A 155 -15.68 19.13 -3.17
CA GLU A 155 -14.27 19.23 -2.73
C GLU A 155 -14.00 18.43 -1.44
N LYS A 156 -14.80 18.66 -0.39
CA LYS A 156 -14.63 17.99 0.91
C LYS A 156 -14.69 16.45 0.78
N ASN A 157 -15.65 15.92 0.04
CA ASN A 157 -15.80 14.47 -0.10
C ASN A 157 -14.75 13.89 -1.04
N ALA A 158 -14.35 14.60 -2.10
CA ALA A 158 -13.26 14.19 -2.97
C ALA A 158 -11.93 14.07 -2.21
N ALA A 159 -11.63 15.03 -1.33
CA ALA A 159 -10.48 14.95 -0.44
C ALA A 159 -10.57 13.77 0.54
N LEU A 160 -11.75 13.48 1.10
CA LEU A 160 -11.96 12.31 1.96
C LEU A 160 -11.75 10.99 1.21
N ILE A 161 -12.31 10.85 0.01
CA ILE A 161 -12.14 9.68 -0.86
C ILE A 161 -10.66 9.50 -1.17
N ALA A 162 -9.99 10.54 -1.67
CA ALA A 162 -8.57 10.49 -2.03
C ALA A 162 -7.67 10.17 -0.83
N SER A 163 -7.94 10.77 0.33
CA SER A 163 -7.23 10.44 1.57
C SER A 163 -7.46 8.99 1.97
N HIS A 164 -8.68 8.46 1.84
CA HIS A 164 -9.00 7.09 2.20
C HIS A 164 -8.36 6.08 1.24
N SER A 165 -8.38 6.34 -0.07
CA SER A 165 -7.71 5.52 -1.09
C SER A 165 -6.21 5.35 -0.84
N ASN A 166 -5.60 6.28 -0.08
CA ASN A 166 -4.20 6.20 0.29
C ASN A 166 -3.88 5.44 1.57
N ASN A 167 -4.90 4.99 2.31
CA ASN A 167 -4.68 4.15 3.47
C ASN A 167 -4.48 2.68 3.06
N PRO A 168 -3.69 1.90 3.81
CA PRO A 168 -3.69 0.45 3.65
C PRO A 168 -5.11 -0.10 3.80
N ALA A 169 -5.50 -0.99 2.88
CA ALA A 169 -6.80 -1.66 2.96
C ALA A 169 -6.87 -2.50 4.24
N LYS A 170 -8.03 -2.44 4.90
CA LYS A 170 -8.36 -3.34 6.00
C LYS A 170 -8.55 -4.75 5.45
N VAL A 171 -8.15 -5.75 6.21
CA VAL A 171 -8.37 -7.15 5.82
C VAL A 171 -9.72 -7.57 6.38
N THR A 172 -10.62 -7.97 5.50
CA THR A 172 -11.98 -8.37 5.86
C THR A 172 -12.26 -9.79 5.41
N VAL A 173 -13.05 -10.51 6.21
CA VAL A 173 -13.54 -11.86 5.87
C VAL A 173 -15.05 -11.93 6.03
N ARG A 174 -15.71 -12.70 5.17
CA ARG A 174 -17.12 -13.05 5.26
C ARG A 174 -17.27 -14.47 5.77
N SER A 175 -18.08 -14.67 6.80
CA SER A 175 -18.48 -15.98 7.32
C SER A 175 -19.32 -16.74 6.30
N ASN A 176 -19.08 -18.04 6.12
CA ASN A 176 -19.89 -18.90 5.24
C ASN A 176 -20.78 -19.85 6.07
N PRO A 177 -22.05 -19.50 6.31
CA PRO A 177 -22.93 -20.32 7.14
C PRO A 177 -23.24 -21.70 6.52
N LEU A 178 -23.11 -21.87 5.20
CA LEU A 178 -23.36 -23.16 4.53
C LEU A 178 -22.32 -24.23 4.89
N LEU A 179 -21.15 -23.82 5.40
CA LEU A 179 -20.09 -24.71 5.86
C LEU A 179 -19.79 -24.52 7.36
N GLY A 180 -20.76 -24.01 8.13
CA GLY A 180 -20.65 -23.84 9.58
C GLY A 180 -20.05 -22.51 10.05
N GLY A 181 -19.53 -21.69 9.14
CA GLY A 181 -19.06 -20.32 9.43
C GLY A 181 -17.82 -20.24 10.32
N LEU A 182 -17.50 -19.01 10.73
CA LEU A 182 -16.49 -18.69 11.73
C LEU A 182 -17.03 -18.94 13.15
N THR A 183 -16.26 -19.65 13.96
CA THR A 183 -16.54 -19.87 15.38
C THR A 183 -15.99 -18.71 16.23
N ASN A 184 -16.41 -18.62 17.49
CA ASN A 184 -15.84 -17.66 18.45
C ASN A 184 -14.32 -17.87 18.62
N GLU A 185 -13.85 -19.11 18.51
CA GLU A 185 -12.42 -19.44 18.59
C GLU A 185 -11.68 -18.85 17.39
N ASP A 186 -12.17 -19.05 16.15
CA ASP A 186 -11.58 -18.47 14.95
C ASP A 186 -11.49 -16.93 15.07
N LEU A 187 -12.60 -16.30 15.49
CA LEU A 187 -12.70 -14.84 15.62
C LEU A 187 -11.73 -14.30 16.68
N SER A 188 -11.61 -14.99 17.82
CA SER A 188 -10.68 -14.61 18.88
C SER A 188 -9.23 -14.74 18.46
N GLU A 189 -8.88 -15.79 17.70
CA GLU A 189 -7.49 -16.06 17.29
C GLU A 189 -6.93 -14.97 16.36
N VAL A 190 -7.81 -14.36 15.55
CA VAL A 190 -7.45 -13.34 14.56
C VAL A 190 -7.75 -11.91 15.00
N ASN A 191 -8.18 -11.71 16.26
CA ASN A 191 -8.64 -10.44 16.79
C ASN A 191 -9.71 -9.78 15.90
N ALA A 192 -10.72 -10.56 15.51
CA ALA A 192 -11.78 -10.11 14.63
C ALA A 192 -12.65 -9.04 15.31
N THR A 193 -13.05 -8.04 14.53
CA THR A 193 -14.08 -7.05 14.91
C THR A 193 -15.19 -7.10 13.88
N GLN A 194 -16.43 -7.27 14.33
CA GLN A 194 -17.59 -7.26 13.43
C GLN A 194 -17.70 -5.89 12.75
N ILE A 195 -18.05 -5.89 11.47
CA ILE A 195 -18.21 -4.65 10.70
C ILE A 195 -19.66 -4.19 10.83
N ASP A 196 -19.84 -2.93 11.22
CA ASP A 196 -21.16 -2.30 11.33
C ASP A 196 -21.93 -2.43 10.01
N ASP A 197 -23.24 -2.71 10.10
CA ASP A 197 -24.15 -2.93 8.96
C ASP A 197 -23.88 -4.17 8.09
N TYR A 198 -22.89 -5.00 8.43
CA TYR A 198 -22.56 -6.23 7.70
C TYR A 198 -22.39 -7.42 8.66
N ASP A 199 -23.51 -8.05 9.01
CA ASP A 199 -23.58 -9.10 10.06
C ASP A 199 -22.58 -10.25 9.86
N ASP A 200 -22.37 -10.69 8.61
CA ASP A 200 -21.48 -11.81 8.27
C ASP A 200 -20.01 -11.41 8.10
N PHE A 201 -19.67 -10.13 8.24
CA PHE A 201 -18.35 -9.61 7.91
C PHE A 201 -17.56 -9.17 9.14
N PHE A 202 -16.26 -9.46 9.09
CA PHE A 202 -15.32 -9.16 10.17
C PHE A 202 -14.05 -8.53 9.61
N GLU A 203 -13.60 -7.44 10.23
CA GLU A 203 -12.24 -6.94 10.08
C GLU A 203 -11.30 -7.80 10.93
N VAL A 204 -10.19 -8.27 10.37
CA VAL A 204 -9.26 -9.20 11.03
C VAL A 204 -7.82 -8.69 10.94
N GLN A 205 -7.00 -8.98 11.96
CA GLN A 205 -5.58 -8.60 11.92
C GLN A 205 -4.72 -9.56 11.10
N LYS A 206 -5.16 -10.81 10.98
CA LYS A 206 -4.56 -11.86 10.15
C LYS A 206 -5.66 -12.72 9.55
N LEU A 207 -5.39 -13.35 8.41
CA LEU A 207 -6.34 -14.24 7.77
C LEU A 207 -6.51 -15.54 8.59
N PRO A 208 -7.74 -15.99 8.87
CA PRO A 208 -8.01 -17.27 9.52
C PRO A 208 -7.79 -18.40 8.50
N MET A 209 -6.53 -18.81 8.32
CA MET A 209 -6.13 -19.71 7.23
C MET A 209 -6.84 -21.07 7.27
N GLU A 210 -7.12 -21.61 8.45
CA GLU A 210 -7.85 -22.88 8.57
C GLU A 210 -9.30 -22.75 8.08
N ALA A 211 -10.01 -21.70 8.52
CA ALA A 211 -11.38 -21.43 8.09
C ALA A 211 -11.45 -21.13 6.58
N LEU A 212 -10.47 -20.38 6.05
CA LEU A 212 -10.35 -20.13 4.61
C LEU A 212 -10.14 -21.42 3.81
N ASN A 213 -9.19 -22.25 4.23
CA ASN A 213 -8.86 -23.51 3.53
C ASN A 213 -10.01 -24.53 3.58
N SER A 214 -10.84 -24.46 4.62
CA SER A 214 -12.03 -25.30 4.77
C SER A 214 -13.30 -24.70 4.15
N GLY A 215 -13.22 -23.50 3.57
CA GLY A 215 -14.36 -22.80 2.95
C GLY A 215 -15.38 -22.21 3.94
N ARG A 216 -15.06 -22.22 5.24
CA ARG A 216 -15.91 -21.67 6.32
C ARG A 216 -15.96 -20.14 6.32
N CYS A 217 -15.04 -19.49 5.61
CA CYS A 217 -15.09 -18.06 5.32
C CYS A 217 -14.39 -17.72 4.01
N TYR A 218 -14.58 -16.51 3.52
CA TYR A 218 -13.91 -15.96 2.34
C TYR A 218 -13.28 -14.60 2.65
N ALA A 219 -12.09 -14.32 2.11
CA ALA A 219 -11.54 -12.96 2.12
C ALA A 219 -12.33 -12.10 1.11
N GLN A 220 -13.14 -11.17 1.61
CA GLN A 220 -14.11 -10.44 0.80
C GLN A 220 -14.38 -9.06 1.39
N ASP A 221 -14.46 -8.05 0.53
CA ASP A 221 -14.87 -6.70 0.93
C ASP A 221 -16.40 -6.65 1.18
N PRO A 222 -16.87 -6.02 2.28
CA PRO A 222 -18.29 -5.95 2.60
C PRO A 222 -19.16 -5.39 1.47
N SER A 223 -18.66 -4.42 0.71
CA SER A 223 -19.42 -3.78 -0.36
C SER A 223 -19.80 -4.74 -1.48
N THR A 224 -19.04 -5.84 -1.68
CA THR A 224 -19.37 -6.84 -2.71
C THR A 224 -20.60 -7.67 -2.36
N SER A 225 -21.06 -7.64 -1.10
CA SER A 225 -22.32 -8.30 -0.70
C SER A 225 -23.56 -7.52 -1.13
N ILE A 226 -23.45 -6.23 -1.41
CA ILE A 226 -24.59 -5.36 -1.72
C ILE A 226 -25.32 -5.86 -2.98
N ALA A 227 -24.59 -6.13 -4.06
CA ALA A 227 -25.17 -6.58 -5.32
C ALA A 227 -25.95 -7.92 -5.19
N PRO A 228 -25.39 -9.02 -4.64
CA PRO A 228 -26.13 -10.26 -4.47
C PRO A 228 -27.28 -10.13 -3.45
N ASN A 229 -27.13 -9.30 -2.42
CA ASN A 229 -28.23 -9.06 -1.47
C ASN A 229 -29.40 -8.31 -2.11
N LEU A 230 -29.12 -7.35 -3.00
CA LEU A 230 -30.15 -6.66 -3.78
C LEU A 230 -30.79 -7.56 -4.85
N LEU A 231 -30.00 -8.47 -5.45
CA LEU A 231 -30.51 -9.47 -6.39
C LEU A 231 -31.47 -10.46 -5.69
N ASN A 232 -31.18 -10.79 -4.43
CA ASN A 232 -31.97 -11.68 -3.57
C ASN A 232 -32.37 -13.01 -4.27
N PRO A 233 -31.39 -13.79 -4.76
CA PRO A 233 -31.67 -15.02 -5.52
C PRO A 233 -32.35 -16.08 -4.64
N GLN A 234 -33.32 -16.78 -5.22
CA GLN A 234 -34.01 -17.90 -4.59
C GLN A 234 -33.42 -19.23 -5.05
N SER A 235 -33.61 -20.30 -4.27
CA SER A 235 -33.07 -21.65 -4.58
C SER A 235 -33.60 -22.25 -5.89
N THR A 236 -34.70 -21.72 -6.42
CA THR A 236 -35.32 -22.12 -7.70
C THR A 236 -34.77 -21.35 -8.90
N ASP A 237 -33.99 -20.30 -8.68
CA ASP A 237 -33.56 -19.41 -9.73
C ASP A 237 -32.35 -19.98 -10.49
N ASN A 238 -32.32 -19.74 -11.80
CA ASN A 238 -31.12 -19.92 -12.60
C ASN A 238 -30.41 -18.57 -12.71
N VAL A 239 -29.31 -18.41 -11.99
CA VAL A 239 -28.57 -17.15 -11.89
C VAL A 239 -27.34 -17.19 -12.80
N LEU A 240 -27.15 -16.12 -13.58
CA LEU A 240 -25.93 -15.86 -14.34
C LEU A 240 -25.11 -14.78 -13.62
N ASP A 241 -23.86 -15.09 -13.30
CA ASP A 241 -22.86 -14.15 -12.77
C ASP A 241 -21.82 -13.90 -13.88
N ALA A 242 -21.77 -12.68 -14.41
CA ALA A 242 -21.08 -12.33 -15.65
C ALA A 242 -20.16 -11.11 -15.50
#